data_AF-A0A450Z3B8-F1
#
_entry.id   AF-A0A450Z3B8-F1
#
_cell.length_a   1.000
_cell.length_b   1.000
_cell.length_c   1.000
_cell.angle_alpha   90.00
_cell.angle_beta   90.00
_cell.angle_gamma   90.00
#
_symmetry.space_group_name_H-M   'P 1'
#
loop_
_entity.id
_entity.type
_entity.pdbx_description
1 polymer ?
#
loop_
_entity_poly.entity_id
_entity_poly.type
_entity_poly.pdbx_seq_one_letter_code
_entity_poly.pdbx_strand_id
1 'polypeptide(L)'
;PYFHITFTVPSQFRILLFEKRSLLNVVFSAGARTLLSFLGEQGILPAITGVLHTFGSDLKRHVHVHFIVSAGGLKLSGKAER
;
A
#
# COMPACT_ATOMS: atom_id res chain seq x y z
N PRO A 1 -8.40 5.97 14.88
CA PRO A 1 -7.52 4.79 14.92
C PRO A 1 -7.09 4.44 13.49
N TYR A 2 -5.93 3.82 13.32
CA TYR A 2 -5.42 3.42 12.00
C TYR A 2 -4.67 2.10 12.09
N PHE A 3 -4.52 1.44 10.95
CA PHE A 3 -3.66 0.29 10.73
C PHE A 3 -2.46 0.67 9.87
N HIS A 4 -1.27 0.20 10.24
CA HIS A 4 -0.05 0.37 9.45
C HIS A 4 0.24 -0.94 8.71
N ILE A 5 0.04 -0.94 7.39
CA ILE A 5 0.16 -2.13 6.55
C ILE A 5 1.37 -1.97 5.65
N THR A 6 2.20 -3.00 5.55
CA THR A 6 3.42 -2.98 4.74
C THR A 6 3.39 -4.06 3.68
N PHE A 7 3.54 -3.66 2.41
CA PHE A 7 3.78 -4.58 1.30
C PHE A 7 5.26 -4.58 0.95
N THR A 8 5.91 -5.74 1.01
CA THR A 8 7.34 -5.89 0.69
C THR A 8 7.51 -6.62 -0.62
N VAL A 9 8.31 -6.06 -1.53
CA VAL A 9 8.61 -6.70 -2.80
C VAL A 9 9.59 -7.88 -2.59
N PRO A 10 9.33 -9.06 -3.17
CA PRO A 10 10.27 -10.18 -3.15
C PRO A 10 11.67 -9.78 -3.63
N SER A 11 12.71 -10.34 -3.02
CA SER A 11 14.11 -9.94 -3.26
C SER A 11 14.52 -10.03 -4.74
N GLN A 12 13.98 -11.01 -5.46
CA GLN A 12 14.27 -11.27 -6.87
C GLN A 12 13.90 -10.09 -7.79
N PHE A 13 12.91 -9.28 -7.41
CA PHE A 13 12.45 -8.14 -8.23
C PHE A 13 13.10 -6.81 -7.85
N ARG A 14 13.87 -6.75 -6.77
CA ARG A 14 14.40 -5.47 -6.26
C ARG A 14 15.40 -4.84 -7.24
N ILE A 15 16.25 -5.64 -7.90
CA ILE A 15 17.18 -5.13 -8.91
C ILE A 15 16.41 -4.50 -10.07
N LEU A 16 15.39 -5.20 -10.59
CA LEU A 16 14.54 -4.69 -11.67
C LEU A 16 13.92 -3.33 -11.34
N LEU A 17 13.46 -3.12 -10.11
CA LEU A 17 12.84 -1.85 -9.69
C LEU A 17 13.83 -0.69 -9.57
N PHE A 18 15.11 -0.97 -9.35
CA PHE A 18 16.16 0.05 -9.39
C PHE A 18 16.56 0.39 -10.83
N GLU A 19 16.68 -0.61 -11.70
CA GLU A 19 16.98 -0.41 -13.13
C GLU A 19 15.82 0.27 -13.87
N LYS A 20 14.58 -0.06 -13.51
CA LYS A 20 13.35 0.47 -14.12
C LYS A 20 12.48 1.15 -13.08
N ARG A 21 12.91 2.33 -12.63
CA ARG A 21 12.21 3.11 -11.58
C ARG A 21 10.76 3.45 -11.90
N SER A 22 10.36 3.50 -13.17
CA SER A 22 8.96 3.68 -13.58
C SER A 22 8.03 2.59 -13.04
N LEU A 23 8.56 1.39 -12.78
CA LEU A 23 7.81 0.28 -12.19
C LEU A 23 7.50 0.46 -10.70
N LEU A 24 8.12 1.43 -10.01
CA LEU A 24 7.80 1.73 -8.61
C LEU A 24 6.33 2.16 -8.45
N ASN A 25 5.78 2.86 -9.45
CA ASN A 25 4.35 3.23 -9.47
C ASN A 25 3.45 2.00 -9.55
N VAL A 26 3.90 0.90 -10.18
CA VAL A 26 3.16 -0.35 -10.24
C VAL A 26 3.09 -0.98 -8.86
N VAL A 27 4.20 -1.02 -8.12
CA VAL A 27 4.23 -1.53 -6.73
C VAL A 27 3.31 -0.71 -5.83
N PHE A 28 3.38 0.62 -5.92
CA PHE A 28 2.51 1.51 -5.15
C PHE A 28 1.03 1.27 -5.49
N SER A 29 0.70 1.27 -6.78
CA SER A 29 -0.68 1.10 -7.26
C SER A 29 -1.24 -0.28 -6.92
N ALA A 30 -0.43 -1.33 -6.98
CA ALA A 30 -0.83 -2.68 -6.63
C ALA A 30 -1.21 -2.78 -5.13
N GLY A 31 -0.40 -2.21 -4.23
CA GLY A 31 -0.70 -2.18 -2.80
C GLY A 31 -1.98 -1.41 -2.48
N ALA A 32 -2.15 -0.22 -3.06
CA ALA A 32 -3.35 0.59 -2.86
C ALA A 32 -4.61 -0.11 -3.40
N ARG A 33 -4.56 -0.69 -4.61
CA ARG A 33 -5.68 -1.44 -5.20
C ARG A 33 -6.04 -2.67 -4.38
N THR A 34 -5.05 -3.38 -3.85
CA THR A 34 -5.28 -4.55 -2.99
C THR A 34 -6.10 -4.17 -1.76
N LEU A 35 -5.72 -3.08 -1.08
CA LEU A 35 -6.44 -2.58 0.10
C LEU A 35 -7.85 -2.10 -0.24
N LEU A 36 -7.99 -1.31 -1.31
CA LEU A 36 -9.29 -0.79 -1.75
C LEU A 36 -10.23 -1.91 -2.20
N SER A 37 -9.72 -2.94 -2.89
CA SER A 37 -10.52 -4.09 -3.32
C SER A 37 -11.00 -4.89 -2.11
N PHE A 38 -10.07 -5.24 -1.20
CA PHE A 38 -10.38 -6.04 -0.03
C PHE A 38 -11.43 -5.40 0.89
N LEU A 39 -11.31 -4.08 1.14
CA LEU A 39 -12.28 -3.36 1.97
C LEU A 39 -13.56 -3.02 1.19
N GLY A 40 -13.45 -2.83 -0.13
CA GLY A 40 -14.59 -2.63 -1.02
C GLY A 40 -15.53 -3.84 -1.06
N GLU A 41 -15.00 -5.07 -1.01
CA GLU A 41 -15.79 -6.31 -0.87
C GLU A 41 -16.60 -6.34 0.43
N GLN A 42 -16.15 -5.62 1.46
CA GLN A 42 -16.86 -5.45 2.74
C GLN A 42 -17.78 -4.22 2.74
N GLY A 43 -17.90 -3.52 1.61
CA GLY A 43 -18.74 -2.34 1.44
C GLY A 43 -18.17 -1.07 2.08
N ILE A 44 -16.87 -1.05 2.42
CA ILE A 44 -16.20 0.05 3.12
C ILE A 44 -15.17 0.71 2.19
N LEU A 45 -15.24 2.02 2.06
CA LEU A 45 -14.22 2.87 1.44
C LEU A 45 -13.33 3.50 2.53
N PRO A 46 -12.10 3.00 2.74
CA PRO A 46 -11.18 3.55 3.73
C PRO A 46 -10.52 4.85 3.25
N ALA A 47 -9.99 5.63 4.19
CA ALA A 47 -8.95 6.61 3.91
C ALA A 47 -7.58 5.91 3.94
N ILE A 48 -6.78 6.12 2.90
CA ILE A 48 -5.46 5.52 2.76
C ILE A 48 -4.45 6.61 2.41
N THR A 49 -3.31 6.62 3.12
CA THR A 49 -2.11 7.34 2.68
C THR A 49 -0.94 6.36 2.60
N GLY A 50 -0.06 6.53 1.62
CA GLY A 50 1.01 5.58 1.33
C GLY A 50 2.35 6.25 1.08
N VAL A 51 3.43 5.61 1.53
CA VAL A 51 4.82 6.02 1.28
C VAL A 51 5.61 4.83 0.78
N LEU A 52 6.30 5.00 -0.36
CA LEU A 52 7.19 3.99 -0.92
C LEU A 52 8.62 4.24 -0.44
N HIS A 53 9.23 3.18 0.08
CA HIS A 53 10.62 3.14 0.50
C HIS A 53 11.40 2.21 -0.42
N THR A 54 12.63 2.61 -0.71
CA THR A 54 13.50 1.95 -1.67
C THR A 54 14.68 1.25 -0.98
N PHE A 55 14.93 1.60 0.29
CA PHE A 55 15.97 1.06 1.16
C PHE A 55 15.40 0.61 2.50
N GLY A 56 16.06 -0.38 3.12
CA GLY A 56 15.81 -0.81 4.49
C GLY A 56 16.60 0.03 5.49
N SER A 57 16.42 -0.25 6.79
CA SER A 57 17.21 0.37 7.87
C SER A 57 18.71 0.06 7.78
N ASP A 58 19.08 -1.05 7.14
CA ASP A 58 20.46 -1.44 6.85
C ASP A 58 21.02 -0.81 5.56
N LEU A 59 20.28 0.14 4.96
CA LEU A 59 20.61 0.84 3.71
C LEU A 59 20.76 -0.09 2.49
N LYS A 60 20.32 -1.34 2.57
CA LYS A 60 20.28 -2.25 1.41
C LYS A 60 19.01 -2.03 0.61
N ARG A 61 19.05 -2.42 -0.67
CA ARG A 61 17.90 -2.37 -1.59
C ARG A 61 16.77 -3.21 -1.01
N HIS A 62 15.70 -2.54 -0.61
CA HIS A 62 14.55 -3.14 0.05
C HIS A 62 13.30 -2.34 -0.32
N VAL A 63 12.72 -2.65 -1.48
CA VAL A 63 11.53 -1.93 -1.94
C VAL A 63 10.31 -2.42 -1.17
N HIS A 64 9.64 -1.50 -0.50
CA HIS A 64 8.41 -1.75 0.26
C HIS A 64 7.53 -0.49 0.29
N VAL A 65 6.24 -0.68 0.53
CA VAL A 65 5.28 0.42 0.65
C VAL A 65 4.60 0.31 2.01
N HIS A 66 4.63 1.41 2.75
CA HIS A 66 3.88 1.57 3.98
C HIS A 66 2.57 2.29 3.67
N PHE A 67 1.45 1.71 4.08
CA PHE A 67 0.14 2.33 4.05
C PHE A 67 -0.34 2.57 5.47
N ILE A 68 -0.83 3.78 5.72
CA ILE A 68 -1.68 4.09 6.87
C ILE A 68 -3.11 4.02 6.37
N VAL A 69 -3.88 3.10 6.96
CA VAL A 69 -5.27 2.82 6.59
C VAL A 69 -6.16 3.19 7.77
N SER A 70 -7.19 4.00 7.55
CA SER A 70 -8.16 4.30 8.60
C SER A 70 -8.83 3.02 9.11
N ALA A 71 -9.07 2.95 10.42
CA ALA A 71 -9.73 1.77 10.99
C ALA A 71 -11.21 1.62 10.60
N GLY A 72 -11.83 2.70 10.12
CA GLY A 72 -13.16 2.72 9.54
C GLY A 72 -13.15 3.39 8.16
N GLY A 73 -14.32 3.67 7.61
CA GLY A 73 -14.45 4.25 6.28
C GLY A 73 -15.89 4.67 5.96
N LEU A 74 -16.12 5.08 4.72
CA LEU A 74 -17.46 5.34 4.23
C LEU A 74 -18.06 4.03 3.74
N LYS A 75 -19.27 3.68 4.18
CA LYS A 75 -20.09 2.71 3.45
C LYS A 75 -20.25 3.19 2.03
N LEU A 76 -20.25 2.28 1.06
CA LEU A 76 -20.53 2.62 -0.33
C LEU A 76 -21.94 3.23 -0.52
N SER A 77 -22.83 3.09 0.47
CA SER A 77 -24.10 3.82 0.58
C SER A 77 -23.96 5.29 1.03
N GLY A 78 -22.75 5.80 1.27
CA GLY A 78 -22.45 7.16 1.69
C GLY A 78 -22.47 7.44 3.20
N LYS A 79 -22.63 6.43 4.07
CA LYS A 79 -22.64 6.62 5.55
C LYS A 79 -21.30 6.24 6.16
N ALA A 80 -20.73 7.07 7.03
CA ALA A 80 -19.50 6.74 7.73
C ALA A 80 -19.71 5.61 8.76
N GLU A 81 -18.74 4.70 8.86
CA GLU A 81 -18.69 3.62 9.83
C GLU A 81 -17.27 3.51 10.42
N ARG A 82 -17.20 3.10 11.68
CA ARG A 82 -15.96 2.99 12.45
C ARG A 82 -15.40 1.58 12.44
#